data_AF-A0A2T2XAQ2-F1
#
_entry.id   AF-A0A2T2XAQ2-F1
#
_cell.length_a   1.000
_cell.length_b   1.000
_cell.length_c   1.000
_cell.angle_alpha   90.00
_cell.angle_beta   90.00
_cell.angle_gamma   90.00
#
_symmetry.space_group_name_H-M   'P 1'
#
loop_
_entity.id
_entity.type
_entity.pdbx_description
1 polymer ?
#
loop_
_entity_poly.entity_id
_entity_poly.type
_entity_poly.pdbx_seq_one_letter_code
_entity_poly.pdbx_strand_id
1 'polypeptide(L)'
;MIQNVTVKLKKAKVHITPSPDDDVHVVSGVPLNQERTGNQITIEYDQSRSIDVSLALPSSVRSLDFNLGWGPATIAQMSLTDADINLGLGNLVVTASQGKFDVNVGKGNVTMQQLDGDIDINAGLGTVFLQQVTANGDINDGLGDIILEDCRGSLDINAGKGDIRGSGTGGHMEVNAGMGSILFTDSHHLSLEAHSGFGQIKLVGGILDDVTCESGIGSVTVEARLAQLTVDIKNRGDIHVNIPTTQGARIEASTDQGRVVSQMELVEVNNPGPARGHRLVGSTGDGSTQIALHTRRGSITLGQFAEPEGIDVVDNASEGTSLDPRLQILEQLQQGHLTVDEADALLLQLDENA
;
A
#
# COMPACT_ATOMS: atom_id res chain seq x y z
N MET A 1 27.11 -12.60 20.57
CA MET A 1 25.64 -12.67 20.41
C MET A 1 25.35 -13.04 18.97
N ILE A 2 24.32 -13.85 18.73
CA ILE A 2 23.93 -14.25 17.38
C ILE A 2 23.25 -13.07 16.68
N GLN A 3 23.68 -12.77 15.46
CA GLN A 3 23.17 -11.69 14.62
C GLN A 3 22.60 -12.22 13.31
N ASN A 4 23.10 -13.36 12.83
CA ASN A 4 22.72 -13.97 11.56
C ASN A 4 22.13 -15.35 11.81
N VAL A 5 20.95 -15.61 11.26
CA VAL A 5 20.26 -16.89 11.41
C VAL A 5 19.96 -17.45 10.02
N THR A 6 20.42 -18.65 9.74
CA THR A 6 20.10 -19.39 8.52
C THR A 6 19.25 -20.60 8.87
N VAL A 7 18.11 -20.79 8.21
CA VAL A 7 17.20 -21.91 8.44
C VAL A 7 16.91 -22.59 7.10
N LYS A 8 17.17 -23.89 7.01
CA LYS A 8 16.93 -24.68 5.79
C LYS A 8 16.17 -25.95 6.13
N LEU A 9 14.89 -25.97 5.80
CA LEU A 9 13.98 -27.06 6.15
C LEU A 9 13.29 -27.62 4.90
N LYS A 10 13.31 -28.93 4.72
CA LYS A 10 12.66 -29.56 3.56
C LYS A 10 11.14 -29.54 3.69
N LYS A 11 10.62 -29.98 4.84
CA LYS A 11 9.18 -30.04 5.15
C LYS A 11 8.92 -29.73 6.62
N ALA A 12 8.30 -28.58 6.90
CA ALA A 12 8.02 -28.18 8.26
C ALA A 12 6.84 -27.20 8.35
N LYS A 13 6.20 -27.16 9.52
CA LYS A 13 5.46 -26.00 9.99
C LYS A 13 6.38 -25.20 10.89
N VAL A 14 6.62 -23.94 10.56
CA VAL A 14 7.60 -23.12 11.27
C VAL A 14 6.95 -21.91 11.92
N HIS A 15 7.34 -21.65 13.16
CA HIS A 15 6.96 -20.45 13.90
C HIS A 15 8.22 -19.77 14.44
N ILE A 16 8.47 -18.53 14.03
CA ILE A 16 9.59 -17.70 14.45
C ILE A 16 9.04 -16.54 15.29
N THR A 17 9.54 -16.40 16.51
CA THR A 17 9.13 -15.36 17.47
C THR A 17 10.35 -14.77 18.18
N PRO A 18 10.21 -13.65 18.89
CA PRO A 18 11.26 -13.14 19.76
C PRO A 18 11.55 -14.11 20.91
N SER A 19 12.81 -14.11 21.36
CA SER A 19 13.24 -14.86 22.52
C SER A 19 13.01 -14.09 23.82
N PRO A 20 12.47 -14.72 24.88
CA PRO A 20 12.22 -14.06 26.16
C PRO A 20 13.49 -13.80 26.98
N ASP A 21 14.59 -14.49 26.70
CA ASP A 21 15.85 -14.41 27.45
C ASP A 21 17.03 -13.95 26.58
N ASP A 22 16.75 -13.46 25.36
CA ASP A 22 17.75 -13.04 24.38
C ASP A 22 18.81 -14.11 24.04
N ASP A 23 18.45 -15.40 24.11
CA ASP A 23 19.21 -16.50 23.46
C ASP A 23 18.39 -17.19 22.36
N VAL A 24 19.06 -17.96 21.50
CA VAL A 24 18.42 -18.74 20.43
C VAL A 24 17.87 -20.04 21.00
N HIS A 25 16.54 -20.21 20.94
CA HIS A 25 15.86 -21.47 21.29
C HIS A 25 15.29 -22.16 20.05
N VAL A 26 15.55 -23.46 19.94
CA VAL A 26 15.08 -24.31 18.85
C VAL A 26 14.31 -25.47 19.45
N VAL A 27 12.99 -25.52 19.20
CA VAL A 27 12.11 -26.59 19.69
C VAL A 27 11.55 -27.35 18.51
N SER A 28 11.76 -28.67 18.51
CA SER A 28 11.28 -29.57 17.46
C SER A 28 11.06 -30.97 18.01
N GLY A 29 10.14 -31.73 17.40
CA GLY A 29 9.88 -33.13 17.78
C GLY A 29 10.97 -34.12 17.37
N VAL A 30 11.98 -33.67 16.63
CA VAL A 30 13.15 -34.43 16.19
C VAL A 30 14.41 -33.57 16.31
N PRO A 31 15.60 -34.17 16.46
CA PRO A 31 16.85 -33.40 16.41
C PRO A 31 17.05 -32.72 15.05
N LEU A 32 17.42 -31.45 15.07
CA LEU A 32 17.83 -30.68 13.88
C LEU A 32 19.36 -30.53 13.86
N ASN A 33 19.97 -30.42 12.68
CA ASN A 33 21.38 -30.05 12.60
C ASN A 33 21.51 -28.57 12.98
N GLN A 34 22.41 -28.25 13.90
CA GLN A 34 22.63 -26.89 14.38
C GLN A 34 24.13 -26.60 14.42
N GLU A 35 24.57 -25.65 13.60
CA GLU A 35 25.98 -25.24 13.53
C GLU A 35 26.10 -23.77 13.95
N ARG A 36 26.91 -23.50 14.98
CA ARG A 36 27.16 -22.15 15.49
C ARG A 36 28.59 -21.74 15.17
N THR A 37 28.75 -20.66 14.41
CA THR A 37 30.06 -20.10 14.04
C THR A 37 30.06 -18.60 14.29
N GLY A 38 30.80 -18.15 15.30
CA GLY A 38 30.88 -16.74 15.66
C GLY A 38 29.51 -16.14 16.04
N ASN A 39 29.03 -15.19 15.23
CA ASN A 39 27.72 -14.54 15.40
C ASN A 39 26.61 -15.16 14.52
N GLN A 40 26.86 -16.32 13.91
CA GLN A 40 25.91 -17.00 13.03
C GLN A 40 25.46 -18.34 13.62
N ILE A 41 24.19 -18.68 13.42
CA ILE A 41 23.65 -20.02 13.61
C ILE A 41 22.97 -20.51 12.32
N THR A 42 23.25 -21.75 11.96
CA THR A 42 22.61 -22.46 10.85
C THR A 42 21.80 -23.63 11.39
N ILE A 43 20.54 -23.73 11.01
CA ILE A 43 19.59 -24.77 11.45
C ILE A 43 19.08 -25.52 10.21
N GLU A 44 19.34 -26.82 10.13
CA GLU A 44 19.01 -27.60 8.94
C GLU A 44 18.26 -28.90 9.24
N TYR A 45 17.35 -29.25 8.33
CA TYR A 45 16.65 -30.53 8.33
C TYR A 45 16.17 -30.91 6.92
N ASP A 46 16.89 -31.83 6.27
CA ASP A 46 16.62 -32.25 4.88
C ASP A 46 15.84 -33.58 4.75
N GLN A 47 15.20 -34.03 5.82
CA GLN A 47 14.45 -35.28 5.80
C GLN A 47 13.03 -35.09 5.26
N SER A 48 12.47 -36.15 4.68
CA SER A 48 11.15 -36.14 4.05
C SER A 48 9.96 -36.10 5.04
N ARG A 49 10.22 -36.32 6.34
CA ARG A 49 9.20 -36.31 7.39
C ARG A 49 8.86 -34.87 7.75
N SER A 50 7.57 -34.51 7.71
CA SER A 50 7.10 -33.21 8.20
C SER A 50 7.30 -33.08 9.71
N ILE A 51 7.73 -31.90 10.16
CA ILE A 51 7.98 -31.58 11.57
C ILE A 51 7.41 -30.21 11.93
N ASP A 52 7.13 -30.00 13.21
CA ASP A 52 6.84 -28.67 13.75
C ASP A 52 8.13 -28.11 14.35
N VAL A 53 8.45 -26.86 14.01
CA VAL A 53 9.65 -26.15 14.47
C VAL A 53 9.24 -24.80 15.04
N SER A 54 9.59 -24.55 16.30
CA SER A 54 9.49 -23.24 16.92
C SER A 54 10.89 -22.69 17.14
N LEU A 55 11.14 -21.48 16.63
CA LEU A 55 12.39 -20.75 16.77
C LEU A 55 12.13 -19.47 17.57
N ALA A 56 12.73 -19.37 18.75
CA ALA A 56 12.76 -18.11 19.49
C ALA A 56 14.12 -17.44 19.24
N LEU A 57 14.11 -16.26 18.63
CA LEU A 57 15.31 -15.56 18.20
C LEU A 57 15.56 -14.32 19.07
N PRO A 58 16.81 -14.06 19.48
CA PRO A 58 17.12 -12.91 20.31
C PRO A 58 16.99 -11.61 19.54
N SER A 59 16.76 -10.50 20.26
CA SER A 59 16.65 -9.15 19.70
C SER A 59 17.91 -8.68 18.95
N SER A 60 19.05 -9.35 19.18
CA SER A 60 20.30 -9.10 18.46
C SER A 60 20.32 -9.62 17.02
N VAL A 61 19.38 -10.49 16.63
CA VAL A 61 19.28 -10.98 15.25
C VAL A 61 18.88 -9.83 14.33
N ARG A 62 19.68 -9.62 13.28
CA ARG A 62 19.45 -8.59 12.26
C ARG A 62 19.28 -9.18 10.86
N SER A 63 19.80 -10.37 10.61
CA SER A 63 19.68 -11.05 9.32
C SER A 63 19.05 -12.43 9.49
N LEU A 64 18.05 -12.72 8.66
CA LEU A 64 17.37 -14.01 8.58
C LEU A 64 17.39 -14.51 7.14
N ASP A 65 18.03 -15.66 6.90
CA ASP A 65 17.94 -16.42 5.64
C ASP A 65 17.07 -17.66 5.92
N PHE A 66 15.86 -17.70 5.35
CA PHE A 66 14.86 -18.71 5.64
C PHE A 66 14.42 -19.44 4.38
N ASN A 67 14.77 -20.73 4.29
CA ASN A 67 14.40 -21.60 3.17
C ASN A 67 13.52 -22.76 3.67
N LEU A 68 12.30 -22.85 3.14
CA LEU A 68 11.36 -23.92 3.46
C LEU A 68 10.76 -24.53 2.18
N GLY A 69 11.05 -25.81 1.95
CA GLY A 69 10.56 -26.52 0.77
C GLY A 69 9.04 -26.75 0.79
N TRP A 70 8.50 -27.15 1.93
CA TRP A 70 7.08 -27.47 2.09
C TRP A 70 6.55 -27.16 3.48
N GLY A 71 5.35 -26.59 3.55
CA GLY A 71 4.62 -26.29 4.77
C GLY A 71 4.60 -24.80 5.09
N PRO A 72 3.76 -24.37 6.05
CA PRO A 72 3.56 -22.96 6.35
C PRO A 72 4.66 -22.41 7.27
N ALA A 73 4.91 -21.11 7.14
CA ALA A 73 5.82 -20.37 8.02
C ALA A 73 5.10 -19.15 8.62
N THR A 74 5.37 -18.89 9.90
CA THR A 74 4.95 -17.67 10.58
C THR A 74 6.17 -16.98 11.17
N ILE A 75 6.31 -15.68 10.94
CA ILE A 75 7.33 -14.83 11.54
C ILE A 75 6.59 -13.69 12.23
N ALA A 76 6.80 -13.50 13.53
CA ALA A 76 6.07 -12.49 14.29
C ALA A 76 7.03 -11.65 15.11
N GLN A 77 6.73 -10.35 15.25
CA GLN A 77 7.35 -9.44 16.20
C GLN A 77 8.88 -9.29 16.03
N MET A 78 9.38 -9.43 14.80
CA MET A 78 10.81 -9.38 14.52
C MET A 78 11.25 -7.99 14.06
N SER A 79 12.43 -7.56 14.52
CA SER A 79 13.08 -6.32 14.08
C SER A 79 14.36 -6.66 13.33
N LEU A 80 14.25 -6.81 12.01
CA LEU A 80 15.34 -7.27 11.15
C LEU A 80 15.90 -6.08 10.37
N THR A 81 17.16 -6.19 9.98
CA THR A 81 17.73 -5.31 8.95
C THR A 81 17.43 -5.88 7.57
N ASP A 82 17.52 -7.20 7.42
CA ASP A 82 17.30 -7.89 6.17
C ASP A 82 16.76 -9.31 6.43
N ALA A 83 15.72 -9.71 5.71
CA ALA A 83 15.14 -11.04 5.75
C ALA A 83 14.95 -11.56 4.33
N ASP A 84 15.66 -12.64 3.98
CA ASP A 84 15.51 -13.38 2.73
C ASP A 84 14.70 -14.65 3.03
N ILE A 85 13.50 -14.75 2.44
CA ILE A 85 12.51 -15.77 2.75
C ILE A 85 12.10 -16.49 1.46
N ASN A 86 12.50 -17.75 1.34
CA ASN A 86 12.20 -18.61 0.20
C ASN A 86 11.28 -19.77 0.62
N LEU A 87 10.04 -19.75 0.14
CA LEU A 87 9.07 -20.84 0.30
C LEU A 87 8.80 -21.55 -1.02
N GLY A 88 9.01 -22.88 -1.05
CA GLY A 88 8.61 -23.69 -2.19
C GLY A 88 7.09 -23.84 -2.29
N LEU A 89 6.49 -24.47 -1.28
CA LEU A 89 5.05 -24.77 -1.21
C LEU A 89 4.52 -24.55 0.21
N GLY A 90 3.79 -23.47 0.45
CA GLY A 90 3.23 -23.16 1.75
C GLY A 90 2.87 -21.69 1.88
N ASN A 91 2.09 -21.37 2.92
CA ASN A 91 1.71 -19.99 3.21
C ASN A 91 2.76 -19.32 4.09
N LEU A 92 3.05 -18.05 3.83
CA LEU A 92 3.82 -17.18 4.70
C LEU A 92 2.88 -16.24 5.45
N VAL A 93 3.11 -16.09 6.76
CA VAL A 93 2.49 -15.05 7.57
C VAL A 93 3.59 -14.27 8.29
N VAL A 94 3.70 -12.97 8.03
CA VAL A 94 4.58 -12.05 8.76
C VAL A 94 3.72 -11.06 9.53
N THR A 95 3.92 -10.91 10.84
CA THR A 95 3.12 -9.99 11.65
C THR A 95 3.96 -9.11 12.56
N ALA A 96 3.52 -7.86 12.76
CA ALA A 96 4.08 -6.91 13.73
C ALA A 96 5.61 -6.79 13.64
N SER A 97 6.17 -6.73 12.43
CA SER A 97 7.61 -6.81 12.20
C SER A 97 8.12 -5.57 11.48
N GLN A 98 9.42 -5.31 11.56
CA GLN A 98 10.06 -4.18 10.91
C GLN A 98 11.37 -4.57 10.24
N GLY A 99 11.73 -3.87 9.16
CA GLY A 99 12.95 -4.13 8.39
C GLY A 99 12.71 -4.31 6.90
N LYS A 100 13.73 -4.82 6.20
CA LYS A 100 13.61 -5.22 4.81
C LYS A 100 13.22 -6.70 4.70
N PHE A 101 12.22 -7.01 3.89
CA PHE A 101 11.75 -8.37 3.61
C PHE A 101 11.79 -8.66 2.11
N ASP A 102 12.70 -9.54 1.69
CA ASP A 102 12.75 -10.17 0.37
C ASP A 102 12.08 -11.54 0.46
N VAL A 103 10.97 -11.71 -0.24
CA VAL A 103 10.06 -12.86 -0.09
C VAL A 103 9.77 -13.49 -1.43
N ASN A 104 10.19 -14.73 -1.59
CA ASN A 104 9.91 -15.57 -2.75
C ASN A 104 9.02 -16.75 -2.35
N VAL A 105 7.78 -16.81 -2.87
CA VAL A 105 6.85 -17.91 -2.61
C VAL A 105 6.42 -18.57 -3.92
N GLY A 106 6.80 -19.84 -4.09
CA GLY A 106 6.47 -20.62 -5.28
C GLY A 106 4.98 -20.90 -5.42
N LYS A 107 4.36 -21.54 -4.40
CA LYS A 107 2.91 -21.66 -4.28
C LYS A 107 2.44 -21.55 -2.84
N GLY A 108 1.39 -20.78 -2.61
CA GLY A 108 0.83 -20.47 -1.31
C GLY A 108 0.60 -18.98 -1.16
N ASN A 109 -0.14 -18.60 -0.13
CA ASN A 109 -0.48 -17.21 0.11
C ASN A 109 0.62 -16.49 0.92
N VAL A 110 0.82 -15.22 0.65
CA VAL A 110 1.65 -14.32 1.45
C VAL A 110 0.72 -13.39 2.22
N THR A 111 0.88 -13.35 3.54
CA THR A 111 0.17 -12.41 4.40
C THR A 111 1.18 -11.61 5.20
N MET A 112 1.19 -10.29 5.06
CA MET A 112 1.97 -9.40 5.94
C MET A 112 1.05 -8.42 6.63
N GLN A 113 1.15 -8.33 7.94
CA GLN A 113 0.29 -7.46 8.74
C GLN A 113 1.14 -6.63 9.70
N GLN A 114 0.84 -5.35 9.85
CA GLN A 114 1.55 -4.46 10.78
C GLN A 114 3.06 -4.47 10.51
N LEU A 115 3.43 -4.11 9.29
CA LEU A 115 4.81 -4.13 8.81
C LEU A 115 5.30 -2.71 8.52
N ASP A 116 6.53 -2.41 8.91
CA ASP A 116 7.21 -1.13 8.62
C ASP A 116 8.60 -1.39 8.02
N GLY A 117 8.91 -0.80 6.87
CA GLY A 117 10.21 -0.92 6.21
C GLY A 117 10.14 -1.10 4.70
N ASP A 118 10.97 -1.98 4.14
CA ASP A 118 11.03 -2.22 2.69
C ASP A 118 10.56 -3.64 2.37
N ILE A 119 9.88 -3.82 1.24
CA ILE A 119 9.39 -5.14 0.79
C ILE A 119 9.76 -5.41 -0.66
N ASP A 120 10.15 -6.64 -0.96
CA ASP A 120 10.23 -7.21 -2.30
C ASP A 120 9.54 -8.57 -2.25
N ILE A 121 8.37 -8.69 -2.88
CA ILE A 121 7.54 -9.90 -2.80
C ILE A 121 7.37 -10.47 -4.21
N ASN A 122 7.82 -11.69 -4.42
CA ASN A 122 7.61 -12.47 -5.63
C ASN A 122 6.79 -13.72 -5.31
N ALA A 123 5.51 -13.70 -5.68
CA ALA A 123 4.58 -14.80 -5.50
C ALA A 123 4.21 -15.45 -6.85
N GLY A 124 4.39 -16.78 -6.94
CA GLY A 124 4.10 -17.52 -8.17
C GLY A 124 2.63 -17.89 -8.34
N LEU A 125 2.04 -18.47 -7.28
CA LEU A 125 0.67 -18.97 -7.24
C LEU A 125 0.11 -18.79 -5.84
N GLY A 126 -0.78 -17.82 -5.64
CA GLY A 126 -1.43 -17.57 -4.36
C GLY A 126 -2.04 -16.19 -4.34
N THR A 127 -2.45 -15.74 -3.15
CA THR A 127 -2.85 -14.35 -2.92
C THR A 127 -1.80 -13.68 -2.07
N VAL A 128 -1.45 -12.44 -2.42
CA VAL A 128 -0.70 -11.53 -1.56
C VAL A 128 -1.68 -10.63 -0.82
N PHE A 129 -1.64 -10.65 0.50
CA PHE A 129 -2.49 -9.85 1.37
C PHE A 129 -1.62 -9.01 2.31
N LEU A 130 -1.68 -7.68 2.16
CA LEU A 130 -1.00 -6.73 3.03
C LEU A 130 -2.03 -5.94 3.82
N GLN A 131 -1.81 -5.81 5.13
CA GLN A 131 -2.70 -5.06 6.02
C GLN A 131 -1.89 -4.19 6.99
N GLN A 132 -2.22 -2.90 7.09
CA GLN A 132 -1.52 -1.95 7.95
C GLN A 132 0.00 -1.98 7.71
N VAL A 133 0.39 -1.91 6.44
CA VAL A 133 1.80 -1.92 6.02
C VAL A 133 2.22 -0.52 5.58
N THR A 134 3.30 0.00 6.16
CA THR A 134 3.96 1.22 5.68
C THR A 134 5.28 0.83 5.08
N ALA A 135 5.38 0.80 3.75
CA ALA A 135 6.58 0.29 3.10
C ALA A 135 6.90 0.91 1.75
N ASN A 136 8.16 0.78 1.34
CA ASN A 136 8.56 0.99 -0.04
C ASN A 136 8.97 -0.34 -0.69
N GLY A 137 8.63 -0.51 -1.97
CA GLY A 137 9.18 -1.58 -2.79
C GLY A 137 8.16 -2.28 -3.68
N ASP A 138 8.51 -3.50 -4.07
CA ASP A 138 7.95 -4.16 -5.25
C ASP A 138 7.11 -5.39 -4.85
N ILE A 139 5.97 -5.58 -5.51
CA ILE A 139 5.09 -6.73 -5.29
C ILE A 139 4.71 -7.32 -6.65
N ASN A 140 5.22 -8.51 -6.94
CA ASN A 140 4.94 -9.25 -8.15
C ASN A 140 4.16 -10.53 -7.82
N ASP A 141 2.92 -10.64 -8.31
CA ASP A 141 2.17 -11.91 -8.30
C ASP A 141 1.89 -12.38 -9.73
N GLY A 142 2.25 -13.63 -10.01
CA GLY A 142 2.11 -14.21 -11.34
C GLY A 142 0.67 -14.53 -11.75
N LEU A 143 -0.19 -15.00 -10.83
CA LEU A 143 -1.45 -15.67 -11.19
C LEU A 143 -2.64 -15.44 -10.26
N GLY A 144 -2.45 -14.96 -9.04
CA GLY A 144 -3.52 -14.61 -8.12
C GLY A 144 -3.55 -13.14 -7.77
N ASP A 145 -4.39 -12.84 -6.78
CA ASP A 145 -4.81 -11.48 -6.45
C ASP A 145 -3.85 -10.82 -5.46
N ILE A 146 -3.76 -9.49 -5.55
CA ILE A 146 -3.04 -8.65 -4.59
C ILE A 146 -4.08 -7.78 -3.87
N ILE A 147 -4.07 -7.84 -2.54
CA ILE A 147 -5.02 -7.16 -1.68
C ILE A 147 -4.25 -6.30 -0.67
N LEU A 148 -4.58 -5.01 -0.61
CA LEU A 148 -3.99 -4.03 0.29
C LEU A 148 -5.09 -3.45 1.19
N GLU A 149 -4.88 -3.48 2.50
CA GLU A 149 -5.75 -2.83 3.47
C GLU A 149 -4.92 -1.86 4.33
N ASP A 150 -5.31 -0.59 4.38
CA ASP A 150 -4.65 0.46 5.18
C ASP A 150 -3.13 0.54 4.92
N CYS A 151 -2.71 0.37 3.67
CA CYS A 151 -1.30 0.38 3.28
C CYS A 151 -0.83 1.76 2.81
N ARG A 152 0.40 2.13 3.15
CA ARG A 152 1.03 3.42 2.84
C ARG A 152 2.47 3.24 2.36
N GLY A 153 3.04 4.29 1.77
CA GLY A 153 4.42 4.34 1.30
C GLY A 153 4.51 4.43 -0.22
N SER A 154 5.54 3.84 -0.82
CA SER A 154 5.78 3.84 -2.27
C SER A 154 5.84 2.42 -2.82
N LEU A 155 4.77 1.95 -3.47
CA LEU A 155 4.66 0.56 -3.93
C LEU A 155 4.54 0.45 -5.46
N ASP A 156 5.34 -0.43 -6.07
CA ASP A 156 5.15 -0.91 -7.44
C ASP A 156 4.55 -2.31 -7.41
N ILE A 157 3.37 -2.48 -8.00
CA ILE A 157 2.54 -3.68 -7.85
C ILE A 157 2.17 -4.23 -9.21
N ASN A 158 2.62 -5.46 -9.49
CA ASN A 158 2.37 -6.16 -10.74
C ASN A 158 1.60 -7.45 -10.48
N ALA A 159 0.33 -7.48 -10.90
CA ALA A 159 -0.50 -8.68 -10.92
C ALA A 159 -0.63 -9.19 -12.36
N GLY A 160 -0.01 -10.33 -12.66
CA GLY A 160 0.02 -10.89 -14.02
C GLY A 160 -1.38 -11.26 -14.53
N LYS A 161 -2.16 -11.98 -13.73
CA LYS A 161 -3.54 -12.40 -14.09
C LYS A 161 -4.61 -12.12 -13.05
N GLY A 162 -4.25 -11.91 -11.79
CA GLY A 162 -5.21 -11.61 -10.74
C GLY A 162 -5.62 -10.15 -10.72
N ASP A 163 -6.57 -9.87 -9.84
CA ASP A 163 -7.07 -8.53 -9.55
C ASP A 163 -6.18 -7.84 -8.50
N ILE A 164 -6.14 -6.50 -8.56
CA ILE A 164 -5.52 -5.66 -7.51
C ILE A 164 -6.64 -4.93 -6.78
N ARG A 165 -6.70 -5.08 -5.45
CA ARG A 165 -7.70 -4.43 -4.60
C ARG A 165 -7.00 -3.66 -3.47
N GLY A 166 -7.32 -2.39 -3.32
CA GLY A 166 -6.84 -1.54 -2.23
C GLY A 166 -7.98 -0.89 -1.47
N SER A 167 -7.93 -0.88 -0.13
CA SER A 167 -8.84 -0.08 0.70
C SER A 167 -8.08 0.71 1.75
N GLY A 168 -8.42 1.98 1.98
CA GLY A 168 -7.75 2.80 2.99
C GLY A 168 -6.28 3.12 2.64
N THR A 169 -5.89 2.98 1.37
CA THR A 169 -4.51 3.13 0.91
C THR A 169 -4.11 4.59 0.72
N GLY A 170 -2.83 4.91 0.90
CA GLY A 170 -2.27 6.25 0.70
C GLY A 170 -0.79 6.23 0.28
N GLY A 171 -0.22 7.40 -0.02
CA GLY A 171 1.16 7.50 -0.53
C GLY A 171 1.21 7.41 -2.05
N HIS A 172 2.24 6.79 -2.61
CA HIS A 172 2.45 6.64 -4.05
C HIS A 172 2.35 5.17 -4.46
N MET A 173 1.53 4.85 -5.45
CA MET A 173 1.39 3.48 -5.94
C MET A 173 1.37 3.45 -7.47
N GLU A 174 2.22 2.61 -8.05
CA GLU A 174 2.13 2.17 -9.44
C GLU A 174 1.54 0.76 -9.45
N VAL A 175 0.44 0.55 -10.16
CA VAL A 175 -0.29 -0.72 -10.16
C VAL A 175 -0.58 -1.18 -11.59
N ASN A 176 -0.17 -2.40 -11.90
CA ASN A 176 -0.29 -3.02 -13.21
C ASN A 176 -1.05 -4.35 -13.08
N ALA A 177 -2.29 -4.40 -13.58
CA ALA A 177 -3.09 -5.62 -13.66
C ALA A 177 -3.17 -6.10 -15.12
N GLY A 178 -2.40 -7.14 -15.46
CA GLY A 178 -2.28 -7.61 -16.85
C GLY A 178 -3.61 -8.05 -17.46
N MET A 179 -4.30 -8.99 -16.80
CA MET A 179 -5.61 -9.51 -17.21
C MET A 179 -6.73 -9.23 -16.20
N GLY A 180 -6.39 -8.75 -15.00
CA GLY A 180 -7.33 -8.48 -13.92
C GLY A 180 -7.80 -7.04 -13.88
N SER A 181 -8.70 -6.77 -12.93
CA SER A 181 -9.24 -5.45 -12.64
C SER A 181 -8.53 -4.80 -11.47
N ILE A 182 -8.59 -3.47 -11.42
CA ILE A 182 -8.06 -2.65 -10.34
C ILE A 182 -9.23 -2.01 -9.61
N LEU A 183 -9.29 -2.18 -8.30
CA LEU A 183 -10.29 -1.55 -7.43
C LEU A 183 -9.61 -0.88 -6.25
N PHE A 184 -9.78 0.43 -6.10
CA PHE A 184 -9.37 1.16 -4.92
C PHE A 184 -10.57 1.82 -4.26
N THR A 185 -10.71 1.66 -2.94
CA THR A 185 -11.83 2.22 -2.16
C THR A 185 -11.35 3.03 -0.96
N ASP A 186 -11.97 4.18 -0.72
CA ASP A 186 -11.75 4.99 0.50
C ASP A 186 -10.27 5.32 0.75
N SER A 187 -9.52 5.65 -0.31
CA SER A 187 -8.11 6.01 -0.23
C SER A 187 -7.88 7.34 0.51
N HIS A 188 -6.70 7.52 1.11
CA HIS A 188 -6.32 8.67 1.92
C HIS A 188 -5.06 9.32 1.35
N HIS A 189 -5.20 10.34 0.49
CA HIS A 189 -4.06 11.01 -0.18
C HIS A 189 -3.19 10.00 -0.94
N LEU A 190 -3.81 9.38 -1.95
CA LEU A 190 -3.17 8.41 -2.81
C LEU A 190 -2.83 9.04 -4.16
N SER A 191 -1.54 9.02 -4.51
CA SER A 191 -1.05 9.22 -5.87
C SER A 191 -0.97 7.86 -6.56
N LEU A 192 -1.71 7.65 -7.65
CA LEU A 192 -1.93 6.36 -8.29
C LEU A 192 -1.65 6.42 -9.79
N GLU A 193 -0.77 5.54 -10.25
CA GLU A 193 -0.63 5.18 -11.66
C GLU A 193 -1.20 3.76 -11.86
N ALA A 194 -2.35 3.65 -12.52
CA ALA A 194 -3.09 2.41 -12.66
C ALA A 194 -3.20 1.97 -14.12
N HIS A 195 -2.65 0.80 -14.44
CA HIS A 195 -2.69 0.20 -15.76
C HIS A 195 -3.42 -1.14 -15.75
N SER A 196 -4.42 -1.30 -16.60
CA SER A 196 -5.07 -2.60 -16.81
C SER A 196 -5.14 -2.97 -18.28
N GLY A 197 -4.69 -4.18 -18.63
CA GLY A 197 -4.74 -4.66 -20.01
C GLY A 197 -6.15 -4.97 -20.50
N PHE A 198 -6.92 -5.72 -19.70
CA PHE A 198 -8.24 -6.27 -20.07
C PHE A 198 -9.32 -6.14 -18.98
N GLY A 199 -8.99 -5.49 -17.86
CA GLY A 199 -9.90 -5.29 -16.74
C GLY A 199 -10.41 -3.86 -16.63
N GLN A 200 -11.33 -3.67 -15.70
CA GLN A 200 -11.83 -2.35 -15.32
C GLN A 200 -10.91 -1.72 -14.28
N ILE A 201 -10.83 -0.40 -14.29
CA ILE A 201 -10.23 0.38 -13.20
C ILE A 201 -11.36 1.11 -12.49
N LYS A 202 -11.48 0.90 -11.18
CA LYS A 202 -12.52 1.52 -10.36
C LYS A 202 -11.91 2.15 -9.12
N LEU A 203 -12.04 3.46 -8.98
CA LEU A 203 -11.58 4.24 -7.84
C LEU A 203 -12.81 4.88 -7.18
N VAL A 204 -13.12 4.53 -5.93
CA VAL A 204 -14.37 4.94 -5.26
C VAL A 204 -14.09 5.45 -3.85
N GLY A 205 -14.62 6.61 -3.51
CA GLY A 205 -14.47 7.19 -2.18
C GLY A 205 -13.04 7.67 -1.88
N GLY A 206 -12.91 8.40 -0.78
CA GLY A 206 -11.64 8.93 -0.33
C GLY A 206 -11.13 10.13 -1.12
N ILE A 207 -9.83 10.40 -0.93
CA ILE A 207 -9.09 11.53 -1.51
C ILE A 207 -7.92 10.95 -2.32
N LEU A 208 -7.90 11.27 -3.61
CA LEU A 208 -6.81 10.95 -4.52
C LEU A 208 -6.05 12.24 -4.84
N ASP A 209 -4.73 12.17 -4.89
CA ASP A 209 -3.91 13.31 -5.29
C ASP A 209 -3.68 13.20 -6.81
N ASP A 210 -2.57 12.59 -7.25
CA ASP A 210 -2.24 12.43 -8.65
C ASP A 210 -2.82 11.12 -9.21
N VAL A 211 -3.55 11.14 -10.33
CA VAL A 211 -4.15 9.90 -10.88
C VAL A 211 -3.88 9.77 -12.38
N THR A 212 -3.17 8.72 -12.76
CA THR A 212 -3.08 8.29 -14.15
C THR A 212 -3.75 6.93 -14.28
N CYS A 213 -4.65 6.77 -15.24
CA CYS A 213 -5.32 5.51 -15.49
C CYS A 213 -5.25 5.15 -16.98
N GLU A 214 -4.64 4.01 -17.31
CA GLU A 214 -4.69 3.46 -18.66
C GLU A 214 -5.40 2.09 -18.65
N SER A 215 -6.44 1.97 -19.47
CA SER A 215 -7.09 0.68 -19.71
C SER A 215 -7.04 0.32 -21.19
N GLY A 216 -6.45 -0.84 -21.49
CA GLY A 216 -6.37 -1.37 -22.84
C GLY A 216 -7.75 -1.75 -23.38
N ILE A 217 -8.47 -2.60 -22.64
CA ILE A 217 -9.86 -3.02 -22.91
C ILE A 217 -10.59 -3.11 -21.57
N GLY A 218 -11.35 -2.09 -21.23
CA GLY A 218 -12.12 -2.04 -20.00
C GLY A 218 -12.87 -0.73 -19.85
N SER A 219 -13.53 -0.53 -18.72
CA SER A 219 -14.06 0.79 -18.33
C SER A 219 -13.20 1.37 -17.22
N VAL A 220 -13.17 2.71 -17.16
CA VAL A 220 -12.57 3.42 -16.03
C VAL A 220 -13.68 4.17 -15.32
N THR A 221 -13.81 3.93 -14.01
CA THR A 221 -14.78 4.60 -13.14
C THR A 221 -14.03 5.29 -12.01
N VAL A 222 -14.20 6.59 -11.88
CA VAL A 222 -13.66 7.39 -10.78
C VAL A 222 -14.81 8.11 -10.08
N GLU A 223 -15.02 7.82 -8.81
CA GLU A 223 -16.03 8.44 -7.95
C GLU A 223 -15.37 8.79 -6.61
N ALA A 224 -14.58 9.86 -6.59
CA ALA A 224 -13.77 10.25 -5.44
C ALA A 224 -13.48 11.77 -5.46
N ARG A 225 -12.97 12.30 -4.34
CA ARG A 225 -12.42 13.66 -4.33
C ARG A 225 -11.01 13.63 -4.92
N LEU A 226 -10.68 14.63 -5.74
CA LEU A 226 -9.38 14.74 -6.39
C LEU A 226 -8.68 16.01 -5.89
N ALA A 227 -7.70 15.85 -5.01
CA ALA A 227 -7.07 16.95 -4.29
C ALA A 227 -6.29 17.87 -5.23
N GLN A 228 -5.33 17.37 -6.04
CA GLN A 228 -4.52 18.20 -6.96
C GLN A 228 -3.88 17.43 -8.14
N LEU A 229 -3.33 18.21 -9.09
CA LEU A 229 -2.39 17.85 -10.16
C LEU A 229 -2.96 17.43 -11.52
N THR A 230 -3.32 16.18 -11.78
CA THR A 230 -3.77 15.76 -13.13
C THR A 230 -4.46 14.41 -13.04
N VAL A 231 -5.64 14.32 -13.65
CA VAL A 231 -6.25 13.03 -13.98
C VAL A 231 -6.10 12.81 -15.48
N ASP A 232 -5.25 11.87 -15.91
CA ASP A 232 -5.14 11.45 -17.33
C ASP A 232 -5.70 10.03 -17.47
N ILE A 233 -6.85 9.92 -18.15
CA ILE A 233 -7.49 8.62 -18.40
C ILE A 233 -7.46 8.33 -19.89
N LYS A 234 -6.70 7.30 -20.27
CA LYS A 234 -6.68 6.76 -21.63
C LYS A 234 -7.36 5.40 -21.65
N ASN A 235 -8.46 5.32 -22.39
CA ASN A 235 -9.23 4.09 -22.48
C ASN A 235 -9.67 3.79 -23.92
N ARG A 236 -9.91 2.51 -24.23
CA ARG A 236 -10.70 2.14 -25.41
C ARG A 236 -12.18 1.97 -25.11
N GLY A 237 -12.56 1.69 -23.86
CA GLY A 237 -13.95 1.61 -23.42
C GLY A 237 -14.47 2.89 -22.77
N ASP A 238 -15.54 2.75 -21.98
CA ASP A 238 -16.24 3.88 -21.37
C ASP A 238 -15.47 4.49 -20.20
N ILE A 239 -15.65 5.78 -20.00
CA ILE A 239 -15.10 6.53 -18.87
C ILE A 239 -16.26 7.14 -18.09
N HIS A 240 -16.32 6.86 -16.79
CA HIS A 240 -17.24 7.49 -15.87
C HIS A 240 -16.46 8.24 -14.79
N VAL A 241 -16.67 9.54 -14.68
CA VAL A 241 -16.03 10.36 -13.62
C VAL A 241 -17.12 11.15 -12.91
N ASN A 242 -17.22 10.94 -11.60
CA ASN A 242 -18.05 11.72 -10.69
C ASN A 242 -17.14 12.37 -9.65
N ILE A 243 -17.25 13.69 -9.52
CA ILE A 243 -16.52 14.47 -8.51
C ILE A 243 -17.50 15.14 -7.54
N PRO A 244 -17.08 15.50 -6.32
CA PRO A 244 -17.88 16.31 -5.41
C PRO A 244 -18.43 17.59 -6.05
N THR A 245 -19.65 17.98 -5.70
CA THR A 245 -20.22 19.28 -6.11
C THR A 245 -19.45 20.48 -5.55
N THR A 246 -18.71 20.29 -4.46
CA THR A 246 -17.86 21.28 -3.79
C THR A 246 -16.49 21.45 -4.46
N GLN A 247 -16.07 20.50 -5.31
CA GLN A 247 -14.74 20.50 -5.91
C GLN A 247 -14.72 21.30 -7.22
N GLY A 248 -13.75 22.22 -7.33
CA GLY A 248 -13.47 22.91 -8.57
C GLY A 248 -12.55 22.12 -9.50
N ALA A 249 -12.82 22.14 -10.80
CA ALA A 249 -12.03 21.43 -11.80
C ALA A 249 -12.06 22.13 -13.15
N ARG A 250 -10.95 22.08 -13.88
CA ARG A 250 -10.85 22.35 -15.31
C ARG A 250 -10.89 21.01 -16.03
N ILE A 251 -11.83 20.85 -16.94
CA ILE A 251 -12.15 19.58 -17.56
C ILE A 251 -11.92 19.68 -19.06
N GLU A 252 -11.18 18.74 -19.60
CA GLU A 252 -11.07 18.46 -21.02
C GLU A 252 -11.45 16.99 -21.26
N ALA A 253 -12.56 16.76 -21.96
CA ALA A 253 -13.06 15.43 -22.26
C ALA A 253 -13.14 15.22 -23.77
N SER A 254 -12.51 14.16 -24.28
CA SER A 254 -12.44 13.88 -25.73
C SER A 254 -12.72 12.42 -26.07
N THR A 255 -13.49 12.19 -27.13
CA THR A 255 -13.76 10.85 -27.67
C THR A 255 -13.75 10.84 -29.20
N ASP A 256 -13.16 9.82 -29.83
CA ASP A 256 -13.10 9.72 -31.30
C ASP A 256 -14.40 9.19 -31.93
N GLN A 257 -15.09 8.26 -31.26
CA GLN A 257 -16.26 7.54 -31.80
C GLN A 257 -17.46 7.42 -30.84
N GLY A 258 -17.33 7.89 -29.60
CA GLY A 258 -18.40 7.86 -28.60
C GLY A 258 -19.10 9.20 -28.43
N ARG A 259 -19.76 9.39 -27.28
CA ARG A 259 -20.40 10.66 -26.88
C ARG A 259 -19.79 11.15 -25.57
N VAL A 260 -19.76 12.46 -25.37
CA VAL A 260 -19.53 13.05 -24.05
C VAL A 260 -20.86 13.55 -23.49
N VAL A 261 -21.22 13.10 -22.29
CA VAL A 261 -22.40 13.56 -21.53
C VAL A 261 -21.89 14.14 -20.21
N SER A 262 -22.26 15.37 -19.92
CA SER A 262 -21.81 16.08 -18.72
C SER A 262 -22.99 16.71 -17.99
N GLN A 263 -23.03 16.55 -16.68
CA GLN A 263 -23.92 17.31 -15.79
C GLN A 263 -23.39 18.72 -15.50
N MET A 264 -22.09 18.94 -15.73
CA MET A 264 -21.43 20.26 -15.63
C MET A 264 -21.53 21.02 -16.96
N GLU A 265 -21.54 22.35 -16.90
CA GLU A 265 -21.56 23.22 -18.08
C GLU A 265 -20.22 23.17 -18.83
N LEU A 266 -20.14 22.32 -19.85
CA LEU A 266 -19.00 22.22 -20.75
C LEU A 266 -19.36 22.73 -22.15
N VAL A 267 -18.39 23.35 -22.82
CA VAL A 267 -18.52 23.88 -24.17
C VAL A 267 -17.86 22.93 -25.16
N GLU A 268 -18.58 22.55 -26.21
CA GLU A 268 -18.00 21.77 -27.31
C GLU A 268 -17.05 22.64 -28.13
N VAL A 269 -15.84 22.14 -28.37
CA VAL A 269 -14.79 22.81 -29.13
C VAL A 269 -14.34 21.94 -30.30
N ASN A 270 -13.75 22.56 -31.32
CA ASN A 270 -13.23 21.82 -32.46
C ASN A 270 -12.04 20.92 -32.07
N ASN A 271 -11.99 19.74 -32.68
CA ASN A 271 -10.85 18.82 -32.55
C ASN A 271 -9.65 19.34 -33.35
N PRO A 272 -8.42 19.25 -32.82
CA PRO A 272 -7.21 19.48 -33.60
C PRO A 272 -7.09 18.42 -34.71
N GLY A 273 -6.98 18.83 -35.97
CA GLY A 273 -6.80 17.92 -37.12
C GLY A 273 -8.09 17.56 -37.88
N PRO A 274 -8.08 16.56 -38.78
CA PRO A 274 -9.26 16.18 -39.58
C PRO A 274 -10.38 15.68 -38.65
N ALA A 275 -11.39 16.53 -38.46
CA ALA A 275 -12.41 16.40 -37.42
C ALA A 275 -13.19 15.07 -37.50
N ARG A 276 -12.98 14.22 -36.48
CA ARG A 276 -13.85 13.13 -36.07
C ARG A 276 -13.92 13.15 -34.54
N GLY A 277 -15.06 12.79 -33.96
CA GLY A 277 -15.25 12.73 -32.51
C GLY A 277 -15.82 14.00 -31.88
N HIS A 278 -15.88 14.01 -30.54
CA HIS A 278 -16.37 15.10 -29.71
C HIS A 278 -15.29 15.53 -28.71
N ARG A 279 -15.15 16.83 -28.48
CA ARG A 279 -14.27 17.38 -27.43
C ARG A 279 -15.00 18.51 -26.72
N LEU A 280 -15.14 18.35 -25.41
CA LEU A 280 -15.79 19.30 -24.54
C LEU A 280 -14.77 19.83 -23.54
N VAL A 281 -14.77 21.14 -23.35
CA VAL A 281 -13.90 21.83 -22.39
C VAL A 281 -14.74 22.74 -21.52
N GLY A 282 -14.42 22.81 -20.24
CA GLY A 282 -15.09 23.72 -19.32
C GLY A 282 -14.45 23.72 -17.94
N SER A 283 -15.07 24.45 -17.03
CA SER A 283 -14.63 24.55 -15.65
C SER A 283 -15.82 24.53 -14.71
N THR A 284 -15.63 23.92 -13.55
CA THR A 284 -16.54 23.98 -12.41
C THR A 284 -15.79 24.55 -11.20
N GLY A 285 -16.48 25.23 -10.30
CA GLY A 285 -15.88 25.84 -9.10
C GLY A 285 -14.72 26.81 -9.39
N ASP A 286 -13.65 26.69 -8.62
CA ASP A 286 -12.43 27.51 -8.73
C ASP A 286 -11.43 27.01 -9.80
N GLY A 287 -11.64 25.81 -10.34
CA GLY A 287 -10.76 25.17 -11.30
C GLY A 287 -9.41 24.71 -10.73
N SER A 288 -9.36 24.34 -9.44
CA SER A 288 -8.15 23.87 -8.75
C SER A 288 -7.56 22.58 -9.34
N THR A 289 -8.41 21.65 -9.80
CA THR A 289 -7.98 20.34 -10.33
C THR A 289 -8.00 20.32 -11.85
N GLN A 290 -7.04 19.68 -12.51
CA GLN A 290 -7.08 19.42 -13.96
C GLN A 290 -7.52 17.98 -14.25
N ILE A 291 -8.55 17.83 -15.08
CA ILE A 291 -9.12 16.54 -15.46
C ILE A 291 -9.06 16.42 -16.99
N ALA A 292 -8.24 15.51 -17.49
CA ALA A 292 -8.06 15.21 -18.91
C ALA A 292 -8.53 13.77 -19.19
N LEU A 293 -9.59 13.65 -20.00
CA LEU A 293 -10.20 12.37 -20.31
C LEU A 293 -10.13 12.12 -21.81
N HIS A 294 -9.63 10.93 -22.18
CA HIS A 294 -9.56 10.51 -23.57
C HIS A 294 -10.00 9.06 -23.74
N THR A 295 -10.97 8.83 -24.63
CA THR A 295 -11.33 7.48 -25.07
C THR A 295 -11.44 7.36 -26.58
N ARG A 296 -10.98 6.24 -27.13
CA ARG A 296 -11.05 6.02 -28.58
C ARG A 296 -12.42 5.55 -29.07
N ARG A 297 -13.14 4.74 -28.29
CA ARG A 297 -14.42 4.15 -28.74
C ARG A 297 -15.55 4.31 -27.74
N GLY A 298 -15.23 4.46 -26.46
CA GLY A 298 -16.23 4.59 -25.42
C GLY A 298 -16.87 5.98 -25.36
N SER A 299 -17.91 6.06 -24.55
CA SER A 299 -18.51 7.32 -24.14
C SER A 299 -17.89 7.80 -22.84
N ILE A 300 -17.92 9.11 -22.64
CA ILE A 300 -17.49 9.77 -21.41
C ILE A 300 -18.74 10.27 -20.71
N THR A 301 -18.94 9.87 -19.46
CA THR A 301 -20.01 10.39 -18.59
C THR A 301 -19.40 11.10 -17.41
N LEU A 302 -19.65 12.40 -17.33
CA LEU A 302 -19.22 13.30 -16.27
C LEU A 302 -20.39 13.66 -15.38
N GLY A 303 -20.29 13.39 -14.08
CA GLY A 303 -21.29 13.73 -13.10
C GLY A 303 -20.69 14.44 -11.89
N GLN A 304 -21.58 14.85 -10.99
CA GLN A 304 -21.19 15.28 -9.65
C GLN A 304 -22.03 14.58 -8.60
N PHE A 305 -21.47 14.40 -7.41
CA PHE A 305 -22.19 13.86 -6.26
C PHE A 305 -22.14 14.85 -5.09
N ALA A 306 -23.20 14.88 -4.29
CA ALA A 306 -23.18 15.61 -3.03
C ALA A 306 -22.35 14.80 -2.03
N GLU A 307 -21.34 15.42 -1.45
CA GLU A 307 -20.63 14.80 -0.34
C GLU A 307 -21.59 14.62 0.84
N PRO A 308 -21.57 13.47 1.52
CA PRO A 308 -22.34 13.32 2.75
C PRO A 308 -21.91 14.40 3.75
N GLU A 309 -22.88 15.15 4.28
CA GLU A 309 -22.62 16.11 5.37
C GLU A 309 -22.00 15.35 6.55
N GLY A 310 -20.75 15.66 6.91
CA GLY A 310 -20.08 15.10 8.10
C GLY A 310 -18.80 14.31 7.88
N ILE A 311 -18.03 14.56 6.81
CA ILE A 311 -16.60 14.26 6.82
C ILE A 311 -15.88 15.59 6.94
N ASP A 312 -15.52 15.95 8.17
CA ASP A 312 -14.43 16.89 8.37
C ASP A 312 -13.26 16.35 7.55
N VAL A 313 -12.90 17.08 6.51
CA VAL A 313 -11.60 16.94 5.87
C VAL A 313 -10.62 17.35 6.96
N VAL A 314 -10.25 16.41 7.81
CA VAL A 314 -9.05 16.57 8.61
C VAL A 314 -7.94 16.51 7.59
N ASP A 315 -7.62 17.70 7.09
CA ASP A 315 -6.35 18.03 6.48
C ASP A 315 -5.31 17.58 7.51
N ASN A 316 -4.86 16.32 7.43
CA ASN A 316 -3.86 15.75 8.32
C ASN A 316 -2.47 16.29 7.90
N ALA A 317 -2.39 17.61 7.75
CA ALA A 317 -1.22 18.42 8.04
C ALA A 317 -1.24 18.85 9.52
N SER A 318 -1.52 17.89 10.41
CA SER A 318 -1.18 18.03 11.82
C SER A 318 -0.78 16.66 12.33
N GLU A 319 0.54 16.54 12.48
CA GLU A 319 1.28 15.47 13.11
C GLU A 319 0.46 14.75 14.20
N GLY A 320 0.44 13.43 14.11
CA GLY A 320 0.20 12.57 15.26
C GLY A 320 1.37 12.68 16.22
N THR A 321 1.51 13.82 16.88
CA THR A 321 2.32 13.97 18.09
C THR A 321 1.36 13.77 19.23
N SER A 322 1.56 12.73 20.06
CA SER A 322 1.13 12.83 21.45
C SER A 322 1.87 14.03 22.02
N LEU A 323 1.23 15.20 21.94
CA LEU A 323 1.87 16.48 22.27
C LEU A 323 2.33 16.40 23.72
N ASP A 324 3.64 16.27 23.90
CA ASP A 324 4.30 16.38 25.18
C ASP A 324 3.84 17.71 25.80
N PRO A 325 3.18 17.70 26.98
CA PRO A 325 2.70 18.92 27.63
C PRO A 325 3.82 19.97 27.81
N ARG A 326 5.09 19.54 27.91
CA ARG A 326 6.23 20.45 27.96
C ARG A 326 6.45 21.19 26.64
N LEU A 327 6.24 20.54 25.50
CA LEU A 327 6.43 21.14 24.19
C LEU A 327 5.42 22.27 23.95
N GLN A 328 4.16 22.08 24.36
CA GLN A 328 3.12 23.11 24.25
C GLN A 328 3.45 24.37 25.06
N ILE A 329 4.00 24.22 26.27
CA ILE A 329 4.41 25.36 27.11
C ILE A 329 5.54 26.13 26.45
N LEU A 330 6.53 25.44 25.87
CA LEU A 330 7.65 26.06 25.17
C LEU A 330 7.22 26.77 23.88
N GLU A 331 6.26 26.23 23.16
CA GLU A 331 5.67 26.87 21.97
C GLU A 331 4.90 28.15 22.34
N GLN A 332 4.10 28.12 23.41
CA GLN A 332 3.40 29.31 23.89
C GLN A 332 4.37 30.40 24.40
N LEU A 333 5.50 30.02 24.99
CA LEU A 333 6.59 30.96 25.33
C LEU A 333 7.24 31.55 24.07
N GLN A 334 7.51 30.74 23.04
CA GLN A 334 8.08 31.20 21.77
C GLN A 334 7.15 32.18 21.04
N GLN A 335 5.85 31.92 21.08
CA GLN A 335 4.82 32.77 20.45
C GLN A 335 4.50 34.02 21.30
N GLY A 336 5.11 34.16 22.48
CA GLY A 336 4.91 35.32 23.37
C GLY A 336 3.56 35.34 24.09
N HIS A 337 2.86 34.19 24.13
CA HIS A 337 1.61 34.01 24.86
C HIS A 337 1.83 33.77 26.36
N LEU A 338 3.04 33.36 26.74
CA LEU A 338 3.49 33.22 28.12
C LEU A 338 4.74 34.07 28.36
N THR A 339 4.87 34.56 29.60
CA THR A 339 6.13 35.08 30.10
C THR A 339 7.03 33.94 30.57
N VAL A 340 8.34 34.22 30.70
CA VAL A 340 9.33 33.23 31.17
C VAL A 340 8.95 32.68 32.55
N ASP A 341 8.46 33.53 33.45
CA ASP A 341 8.06 33.14 34.81
C ASP A 341 6.81 32.24 34.83
N GLU A 342 5.86 32.46 33.90
CA GLU A 342 4.65 31.63 33.77
C GLU A 342 4.95 30.26 33.16
N ALA A 343 5.84 30.21 32.16
CA ALA A 343 6.29 28.96 31.58
C ALA A 343 7.04 28.08 32.60
N ASP A 344 7.87 28.68 33.45
CA ASP A 344 8.63 27.97 34.49
C ASP A 344 7.70 27.34 35.55
N ALA A 345 6.66 28.07 35.97
CA ALA A 345 5.67 27.56 36.91
C ALA A 345 4.86 26.38 36.35
N LEU A 346 4.51 26.40 35.05
CA LEU A 346 3.76 25.33 34.39
C LEU A 346 4.62 24.07 34.19
N LEU A 347 5.91 24.23 33.88
CA LEU A 347 6.85 23.11 33.77
C LEU A 347 7.08 22.41 35.11
N LEU A 348 7.21 23.17 36.20
CA LEU A 348 7.32 22.62 37.56
C LEU A 348 6.10 21.79 37.96
N GLN A 349 4.89 22.21 37.58
CA GLN A 349 3.66 21.44 37.87
C GLN A 349 3.57 20.13 37.10
N LEU A 350 4.18 20.04 35.91
CA LEU A 350 4.24 18.78 35.16
C LEU A 350 5.22 17.80 35.79
N ASP A 351 6.31 18.29 36.37
CA ASP A 351 7.31 17.47 37.06
C ASP A 351 6.80 16.91 38.40
N GLU A 352 5.88 17.61 39.06
CA GLU A 352 5.22 17.12 40.30
C GLU A 352 4.13 16.07 40.04
N ASN A 353 3.61 15.98 38.81
CA ASN A 353 2.50 15.09 38.43
C ASN A 353 2.92 13.88 37.56
N ALA A 354 4.22 13.71 37.29
CA ALA A 354 4.80 12.59 36.53
C ALA A 354 5.38 11.49 37.44
#